data_AF-J2NVI8-F1
#
_entry.id   AF-J2NVI8-F1
#
_cell.length_a   1.000
_cell.length_b   1.000
_cell.length_c   1.000
_cell.angle_alpha   90.00
_cell.angle_beta   90.00
_cell.angle_gamma   90.00
#
_symmetry.space_group_name_H-M   'P 1'
#
loop_
_entity.id
_entity.type
_entity.pdbx_description
1 polymer ?
#
loop_
_entity_poly.entity_id
_entity_poly.type
_entity_poly.pdbx_seq_one_letter_code
_entity_poly.pdbx_strand_id
1 'polypeptide(L)'
;YTPNPTGWVDPLGLSGNCPPPNKPGCGAPDDTTGTRVDEGEPELPKRKLSAAELAENEIRRLDKSQGMHMVGKHSPAVPDAKWKQRAIDGTDPITGRKPWHQRGNPSSRFSSWELMLEAYTLATTRTKNGLPRYTGKDNEDNDVVRMRLPGAGEGYMPNSKSKENPKLIGLDGFEMKFDDDGVPFTLYPIK
;
A
#
# COMPACT_ATOMS: atom_id res chain seq x y z
N TYR A 1 45.21 -30.70 9.28
CA TYR A 1 45.04 -30.27 7.88
C TYR A 1 44.49 -31.44 7.11
N THR A 2 43.22 -31.36 6.74
CA THR A 2 42.54 -32.37 5.94
C THR A 2 42.78 -32.03 4.46
N PRO A 3 43.29 -32.94 3.61
CA PRO A 3 43.42 -32.65 2.19
C PRO A 3 42.01 -32.48 1.58
N ASN A 4 41.82 -31.36 0.89
CA ASN A 4 40.57 -31.02 0.22
C ASN A 4 40.38 -31.98 -0.97
N PRO A 5 39.27 -32.74 -1.07
CA PRO A 5 39.04 -33.59 -2.22
C PRO A 5 38.72 -32.72 -3.43
N THR A 6 39.67 -32.61 -4.35
CA THR A 6 39.48 -32.08 -5.71
C THR A 6 38.64 -33.08 -6.53
N GLY A 7 37.37 -33.25 -6.14
CA GLY A 7 36.39 -34.08 -6.81
C GLY A 7 35.37 -33.24 -7.55
N TRP A 8 35.83 -32.31 -8.39
CA TRP A 8 34.94 -31.63 -9.33
C TRP A 8 34.75 -32.57 -10.53
N VAL A 9 33.57 -33.19 -10.61
CA VAL A 9 33.15 -34.01 -11.76
C VAL A 9 32.43 -33.08 -12.73
N ASP A 10 32.95 -32.93 -13.94
CA ASP A 10 32.31 -32.17 -15.01
C ASP A 10 30.98 -32.83 -15.41
N PRO A 11 29.82 -32.17 -15.19
CA PRO A 11 28.51 -32.73 -15.50
C PRO A 11 28.24 -32.82 -17.00
N LEU A 12 29.07 -32.22 -17.86
CA LEU A 12 28.94 -32.28 -19.32
C LEU A 12 29.63 -33.51 -19.94
N GLY A 13 30.35 -34.30 -19.14
CA GLY A 13 30.95 -35.55 -19.61
C GLY A 13 32.02 -35.37 -20.69
N LEU A 14 32.67 -34.21 -20.76
CA LEU A 14 33.66 -33.90 -21.80
C LEU A 14 35.06 -34.46 -21.51
N SER A 15 35.24 -35.24 -20.44
CA SER A 15 36.46 -36.00 -20.18
C SER A 15 36.55 -37.26 -21.05
N GLY A 16 36.43 -37.09 -22.36
CA GLY A 16 36.67 -38.14 -23.35
C GLY A 16 38.16 -38.29 -23.61
N ASN A 17 38.75 -39.39 -23.11
CA ASN A 17 40.05 -39.87 -23.54
C ASN A 17 39.97 -40.34 -25.01
N CYS A 18 40.06 -39.40 -25.95
CA CYS A 18 40.05 -39.70 -27.38
C CYS A 18 41.41 -40.31 -27.80
N PRO A 19 41.44 -41.53 -28.37
CA PRO A 19 42.67 -42.11 -28.92
C PRO A 19 43.12 -41.36 -30.20
N PRO A 20 44.39 -41.52 -30.62
CA PRO A 20 44.99 -40.72 -31.69
C PRO A 20 44.30 -40.88 -33.07
N PRO A 21 44.43 -39.88 -33.94
CA PRO A 21 43.60 -39.76 -35.15
C PRO A 21 44.02 -40.78 -36.21
N ASN A 22 43.11 -41.71 -36.57
CA ASN A 22 42.97 -42.40 -37.88
C ASN A 22 42.03 -43.62 -37.83
N LYS A 23 40.89 -43.54 -37.12
CA LYS A 23 39.79 -44.49 -37.29
C LYS A 23 38.54 -43.77 -37.77
N PRO A 24 37.81 -44.31 -38.77
CA PRO A 24 36.55 -43.71 -39.20
C PRO A 24 35.50 -43.96 -38.09
N GLY A 25 35.01 -42.88 -37.48
CA GLY A 25 34.00 -42.98 -36.42
C GLY A 25 33.97 -41.85 -35.40
N CYS A 26 34.96 -40.95 -35.40
CA CYS A 26 34.89 -39.68 -34.68
C CYS A 26 35.08 -38.55 -35.69
N GLY A 27 33.99 -38.03 -36.23
CA GLY A 27 33.99 -36.62 -36.59
C GLY A 27 34.06 -35.87 -35.28
N ALA A 28 35.16 -35.20 -35.00
CA ALA A 28 35.08 -34.05 -34.11
C ALA A 28 33.94 -33.17 -34.66
N PRO A 29 33.01 -32.66 -33.83
CA PRO A 29 32.14 -31.60 -34.29
C PRO A 29 33.04 -30.40 -34.60
N ASP A 30 33.57 -30.40 -35.81
CA ASP A 30 34.22 -29.28 -36.45
C ASP A 30 33.07 -28.36 -36.88
N ASP A 31 32.44 -27.73 -35.88
CA ASP A 31 31.53 -26.63 -36.10
C ASP A 31 31.25 -25.86 -34.81
N THR A 32 32.17 -24.96 -34.45
CA THR A 32 31.84 -23.85 -33.54
C THR A 32 31.13 -22.70 -34.28
N THR A 33 30.75 -22.87 -35.56
CA THR A 33 30.06 -21.83 -36.35
C THR A 33 28.60 -21.60 -35.94
N GLY A 34 28.10 -22.28 -34.90
CA GLY A 34 26.70 -22.19 -34.48
C GLY A 34 26.44 -21.69 -33.05
N THR A 35 27.43 -21.65 -32.15
CA THR A 35 27.18 -21.23 -30.76
C THR A 35 27.31 -19.72 -30.62
N ARG A 36 26.20 -19.02 -30.90
CA ARG A 36 26.01 -17.64 -30.47
C ARG A 36 25.80 -17.62 -28.96
N VAL A 37 26.88 -17.41 -28.21
CA VAL A 37 26.78 -17.04 -26.79
C VAL A 37 26.16 -15.65 -26.75
N ASP A 38 24.98 -15.54 -26.14
CA ASP A 38 24.39 -14.23 -25.89
C ASP A 38 25.18 -13.58 -24.75
N GLU A 39 26.11 -12.69 -25.09
CA GLU A 39 26.92 -11.91 -24.14
C GLU A 39 26.14 -10.74 -23.53
N GLY A 40 24.84 -10.62 -23.83
CA GLY A 40 23.97 -9.64 -23.20
C GLY A 40 23.84 -9.88 -21.70
N GLU A 41 24.17 -8.87 -20.90
CA GLU A 41 23.87 -8.87 -19.46
C GLU A 41 22.36 -9.13 -19.28
N PRO A 42 21.95 -10.07 -18.42
CA PRO A 42 20.54 -10.38 -18.24
C PRO A 42 19.78 -9.12 -17.82
N GLU A 43 18.58 -8.93 -18.37
CA GLU A 43 17.73 -7.81 -17.94
C GLU A 43 17.59 -7.83 -16.42
N LEU A 44 17.90 -6.67 -15.81
CA LEU A 44 17.74 -6.50 -14.36
C LEU A 44 16.30 -6.84 -13.96
N PRO A 45 16.10 -7.56 -12.85
CA PRO A 45 14.76 -7.91 -12.40
C PRO A 45 13.94 -6.65 -12.17
N LYS A 46 12.70 -6.65 -12.66
CA LYS A 46 11.75 -5.56 -12.44
C LYS A 46 11.67 -5.27 -10.94
N ARG A 47 11.80 -4.00 -10.56
CA ARG A 47 11.70 -3.55 -9.17
C ARG A 47 10.38 -4.04 -8.58
N LYS A 48 10.45 -4.82 -7.49
CA LYS A 48 9.27 -5.18 -6.70
C LYS A 48 8.79 -3.94 -5.94
N LEU A 49 7.49 -3.67 -5.96
CA LEU A 49 6.89 -2.60 -5.17
C LEU A 49 7.07 -2.90 -3.68
N SER A 50 7.27 -1.85 -2.89
CA SER A 50 7.26 -1.94 -1.43
C SER A 50 5.85 -2.20 -0.88
N ALA A 51 5.73 -2.60 0.39
CA ALA A 51 4.45 -2.78 1.05
C ALA A 51 3.60 -1.48 1.04
N ALA A 52 4.23 -0.33 1.31
CA ALA A 52 3.59 0.98 1.22
C ALA A 52 3.02 1.27 -0.16
N GLU A 53 3.77 0.98 -1.23
CA GLU A 53 3.33 1.22 -2.61
C GLU A 53 2.20 0.27 -3.03
N LEU A 54 2.25 -0.99 -2.59
CA LEU A 54 1.16 -1.94 -2.80
C LEU A 54 -0.11 -1.47 -2.07
N ALA A 55 0.04 -1.01 -0.83
CA ALA A 55 -1.06 -0.49 -0.03
C ALA A 55 -1.66 0.78 -0.64
N GLU A 56 -0.82 1.72 -1.08
CA GLU A 56 -1.26 2.92 -1.78
C GLU A 56 -2.04 2.58 -3.05
N ASN A 57 -1.50 1.70 -3.90
CA ASN A 57 -2.16 1.29 -5.14
C ASN A 57 -3.52 0.65 -4.88
N GLU A 58 -3.61 -0.22 -3.87
CA GLU A 58 -4.86 -0.88 -3.53
C GLU A 58 -5.88 0.11 -2.93
N ILE A 59 -5.48 0.98 -2.01
CA ILE A 59 -6.36 2.01 -1.45
C ILE A 59 -6.87 2.96 -2.54
N ARG A 60 -6.01 3.39 -3.47
CA ARG A 60 -6.43 4.23 -4.62
C ARG A 60 -7.40 3.49 -5.54
N ARG A 61 -7.19 2.19 -5.77
CA ARG A 61 -8.10 1.34 -6.54
C ARG A 61 -9.46 1.26 -5.86
N LEU A 62 -9.48 0.96 -4.56
CA LEU A 62 -10.69 0.86 -3.74
C LEU A 62 -11.46 2.18 -3.73
N ASP A 63 -10.79 3.28 -3.38
CA ASP A 63 -11.35 4.63 -3.34
C ASP A 63 -12.03 5.01 -4.65
N LYS A 64 -11.35 4.78 -5.78
CA LYS A 64 -11.93 5.03 -7.11
C LYS A 64 -13.09 4.09 -7.44
N SER A 65 -12.96 2.80 -7.15
CA SER A 65 -13.95 1.78 -7.53
C SER A 65 -15.27 1.90 -6.77
N GLN A 66 -15.21 2.42 -5.54
CA GLN A 66 -16.36 2.58 -4.64
C GLN A 66 -16.84 4.02 -4.57
N GLY A 67 -16.20 4.95 -5.28
CA GLY A 67 -16.54 6.37 -5.25
C GLY A 67 -16.27 7.01 -3.88
N MET A 68 -15.31 6.49 -3.11
CA MET A 68 -14.99 7.02 -1.79
C MET A 68 -14.26 8.36 -1.88
N HIS A 69 -14.19 9.03 -0.73
CA HIS A 69 -13.42 10.26 -0.56
C HIS A 69 -12.28 10.11 0.45
N MET A 70 -11.85 8.88 0.73
CA MET A 70 -10.85 8.60 1.76
C MET A 70 -9.45 9.01 1.34
N VAL A 71 -9.08 8.85 0.06
CA VAL A 71 -7.73 9.23 -0.41
C VAL A 71 -7.55 10.75 -0.37
N GLY A 72 -8.48 11.49 -0.96
CA GLY A 72 -8.38 12.93 -1.05
C GLY A 72 -8.55 13.68 0.28
N LYS A 73 -9.18 13.05 1.29
CA LYS A 73 -9.44 13.67 2.60
C LYS A 73 -8.58 13.14 3.73
N HIS A 74 -8.21 11.86 3.69
CA HIS A 74 -7.69 11.14 4.87
C HIS A 74 -6.44 10.31 4.60
N SER A 75 -5.90 10.30 3.37
CA SER A 75 -4.64 9.59 3.11
C SER A 75 -3.41 10.28 3.72
N PRO A 76 -2.31 9.55 3.93
CA PRO A 76 -1.03 10.13 4.32
C PRO A 76 -0.51 11.18 3.32
N ALA A 77 -0.92 11.07 2.05
CA ALA A 77 -0.53 11.99 0.98
C ALA A 77 -1.25 13.34 1.00
N VAL A 78 -2.23 13.55 1.89
CA VAL A 78 -2.87 14.86 2.05
C VAL A 78 -1.87 15.86 2.66
N PRO A 79 -1.55 16.98 1.97
CA PRO A 79 -0.56 17.95 2.47
C PRO A 79 -1.01 18.62 3.77
N ASP A 80 -0.07 18.85 4.72
CA ASP A 80 -0.32 19.48 6.03
C ASP A 80 -1.24 20.70 5.96
N ALA A 81 -0.90 21.62 5.06
CA ALA A 81 -1.66 22.85 4.86
C ALA A 81 -3.16 22.61 4.56
N LYS A 82 -3.52 21.57 3.81
CA LYS A 82 -4.91 21.33 3.39
C LYS A 82 -5.81 20.88 4.54
N TRP A 83 -5.38 19.86 5.30
CA TRP A 83 -6.19 19.35 6.41
C TRP A 83 -6.12 20.27 7.64
N LYS A 84 -5.03 21.03 7.81
CA LYS A 84 -4.98 22.14 8.76
C LYS A 84 -5.97 23.25 8.39
N GLN A 85 -6.03 23.67 7.13
CA GLN A 85 -6.97 24.70 6.67
C GLN A 85 -8.43 24.31 6.95
N ARG A 86 -8.79 23.04 6.72
CA ARG A 86 -10.11 22.52 7.07
C ARG A 86 -10.46 22.73 8.56
N ALA A 87 -9.51 22.53 9.46
CA ALA A 87 -9.71 22.75 10.90
C ALA A 87 -9.83 24.23 11.28
N ILE A 88 -9.33 25.14 10.45
CA ILE A 88 -9.44 26.59 10.64
C ILE A 88 -10.81 27.08 10.17
N ASP A 89 -11.19 26.76 8.92
CA ASP A 89 -12.34 27.41 8.26
C ASP A 89 -13.27 26.46 7.51
N GLY A 90 -13.03 25.14 7.57
CA GLY A 90 -13.88 24.14 6.96
C GLY A 90 -13.62 23.90 5.47
N THR A 91 -12.57 24.50 4.88
CA THR A 91 -12.20 24.29 3.48
C THR A 91 -12.08 22.80 3.15
N ASP A 92 -12.77 22.35 2.09
CA ASP A 92 -12.74 20.96 1.66
C ASP A 92 -11.35 20.59 1.07
N PRO A 93 -10.66 19.55 1.57
CA PRO A 93 -9.30 19.21 1.12
C PRO A 93 -9.20 18.79 -0.35
N ILE A 94 -10.28 18.27 -0.93
CA ILE A 94 -10.32 17.82 -2.32
C ILE A 94 -10.55 19.02 -3.23
N THR A 95 -11.63 19.76 -2.98
CA THR A 95 -12.14 20.78 -3.91
C THR A 95 -11.61 22.19 -3.63
N GLY A 96 -11.03 22.43 -2.45
CA GLY A 96 -10.62 23.78 -2.01
C GLY A 96 -11.79 24.72 -1.74
N ARG A 97 -13.04 24.22 -1.75
CA ARG A 97 -14.23 25.04 -1.52
C ARG A 97 -14.35 25.37 -0.03
N LYS A 98 -14.50 26.66 0.25
CA LYS A 98 -14.72 27.21 1.60
C LYS A 98 -16.23 27.31 1.89
N PRO A 99 -16.71 26.78 3.03
CA PRO A 99 -18.11 26.92 3.42
C PRO A 99 -18.43 28.39 3.78
N TRP A 100 -19.68 28.81 3.54
CA TRP A 100 -20.11 30.20 3.77
C TRP A 100 -19.86 30.68 5.22
N HIS A 101 -20.16 29.84 6.21
CA HIS A 101 -19.95 30.16 7.63
C HIS A 101 -18.48 30.14 8.06
N GLN A 102 -17.57 29.64 7.22
CA GLN A 102 -16.13 29.52 7.50
C GLN A 102 -15.84 28.88 8.86
N ARG A 103 -16.66 27.89 9.24
CA ARG A 103 -16.52 27.18 10.51
C ARG A 103 -15.53 26.05 10.32
N GLY A 104 -14.46 26.07 11.10
CA GLY A 104 -13.49 24.98 11.18
C GLY A 104 -14.16 23.64 11.50
N ASN A 105 -13.75 22.61 10.77
CA ASN A 105 -14.20 21.24 10.94
C ASN A 105 -13.01 20.33 11.27
N PRO A 106 -13.15 19.35 12.18
CA PRO A 106 -12.10 18.36 12.39
C PRO A 106 -11.62 17.74 11.07
N SER A 107 -10.33 17.51 10.98
CA SER A 107 -9.70 16.82 9.86
C SER A 107 -8.66 15.85 10.38
N SER A 108 -8.59 14.66 9.79
CA SER A 108 -7.62 13.63 10.16
C SER A 108 -7.04 12.95 8.93
N ARG A 109 -5.85 12.39 9.07
CA ARG A 109 -5.20 11.56 8.05
C ARG A 109 -4.48 10.37 8.68
N PHE A 110 -4.38 9.27 7.94
CA PHE A 110 -3.63 8.10 8.38
C PHE A 110 -2.12 8.37 8.42
N SER A 111 -1.42 7.72 9.35
CA SER A 111 0.04 7.80 9.48
C SER A 111 0.76 7.10 8.32
N SER A 112 0.16 6.06 7.73
CA SER A 112 0.73 5.32 6.60
C SER A 112 -0.35 4.70 5.70
N TRP A 113 0.04 4.30 4.48
CA TRP A 113 -0.88 3.64 3.55
C TRP A 113 -1.24 2.23 4.03
N GLU A 114 -0.30 1.57 4.69
CA GLU A 114 -0.48 0.24 5.28
C GLU A 114 -1.54 0.25 6.38
N LEU A 115 -1.49 1.23 7.29
CA LEU A 115 -2.51 1.38 8.34
C LEU A 115 -3.89 1.70 7.76
N MET A 116 -3.93 2.49 6.68
CA MET A 116 -5.18 2.79 5.98
C MET A 116 -5.76 1.51 5.33
N LEU A 117 -4.93 0.68 4.69
CA LEU A 117 -5.34 -0.60 4.12
C LEU A 117 -5.75 -1.61 5.20
N GLU A 118 -5.05 -1.66 6.33
CA GLU A 118 -5.39 -2.48 7.48
C GLU A 118 -6.76 -2.09 8.02
N ALA A 119 -7.00 -0.80 8.28
CA ALA A 119 -8.28 -0.28 8.71
C ALA A 119 -9.41 -0.64 7.74
N TYR A 120 -9.18 -0.49 6.43
CA TYR A 120 -10.14 -0.89 5.39
C TYR A 120 -10.46 -2.39 5.47
N THR A 121 -9.44 -3.23 5.60
CA THR A 121 -9.58 -4.68 5.65
C THR A 121 -10.33 -5.12 6.91
N LEU A 122 -9.97 -4.56 8.07
CA LEU A 122 -10.64 -4.82 9.34
C LEU A 122 -12.12 -4.45 9.29
N ALA A 123 -12.46 -3.34 8.62
CA ALA A 123 -13.85 -2.90 8.48
C ALA A 123 -14.67 -3.78 7.54
N THR A 124 -14.10 -4.22 6.42
CA THR A 124 -14.84 -4.88 5.34
C THR A 124 -14.88 -6.41 5.43
N THR A 125 -14.06 -7.02 6.29
CA THR A 125 -14.00 -8.48 6.45
C THR A 125 -14.76 -9.01 7.67
N ARG A 126 -15.48 -8.15 8.40
CA ARG A 126 -16.16 -8.49 9.66
C ARG A 126 -17.10 -9.70 9.54
N THR A 127 -17.98 -9.71 8.54
CA THR A 127 -18.95 -10.80 8.34
C THR A 127 -18.26 -12.11 7.96
N LYS A 128 -17.17 -12.06 7.19
CA LYS A 128 -16.34 -13.23 6.88
C LYS A 128 -15.71 -13.83 8.15
N ASN A 129 -15.47 -12.99 9.16
CA ASN A 129 -14.94 -13.38 10.46
C ASN A 129 -16.04 -13.72 11.49
N GLY A 130 -17.30 -13.85 11.08
CA GLY A 130 -18.43 -14.17 11.98
C GLY A 130 -18.83 -13.01 12.91
N LEU A 131 -18.39 -11.78 12.62
CA LEU A 131 -18.73 -10.58 13.40
C LEU A 131 -19.91 -9.83 12.77
N PRO A 132 -20.69 -9.07 13.57
CA PRO A 132 -21.65 -8.11 13.05
C PRO A 132 -20.99 -7.16 12.05
N ARG A 133 -21.65 -6.92 10.91
CA ARG A 133 -21.14 -6.08 9.81
C ARG A 133 -20.74 -4.69 10.29
N TYR A 134 -21.55 -4.09 11.16
CA TYR A 134 -21.36 -2.75 11.71
C TYR A 134 -21.12 -2.82 13.22
N THR A 135 -20.51 -1.77 13.77
CA THR A 135 -20.31 -1.61 15.23
C THR A 135 -21.27 -0.58 15.83
N GLY A 136 -22.04 0.12 15.00
CA GLY A 136 -23.00 1.13 15.44
C GLY A 136 -23.37 2.07 14.31
N LYS A 137 -23.87 3.25 14.69
CA LYS A 137 -24.24 4.34 13.78
C LYS A 137 -23.52 5.66 14.14
N ASP A 138 -23.45 6.59 13.20
CA ASP A 138 -23.00 7.97 13.45
C ASP A 138 -24.17 8.91 13.79
N ASN A 139 -23.89 10.21 13.90
CA ASN A 139 -24.89 11.23 14.22
C ASN A 139 -25.87 11.51 13.07
N GLU A 140 -25.57 11.00 11.88
CA GLU A 140 -26.38 11.11 10.66
C GLU A 140 -27.13 9.79 10.40
N ASP A 141 -27.12 8.85 11.36
CA ASP A 141 -27.73 7.51 11.29
C ASP A 141 -27.08 6.54 10.26
N ASN A 142 -25.94 6.92 9.68
CA ASN A 142 -25.19 6.04 8.79
C ASN A 142 -24.62 4.87 9.59
N ASP A 143 -24.61 3.69 8.98
CA ASP A 143 -23.94 2.53 9.56
C ASP A 143 -22.41 2.75 9.56
N VAL A 144 -21.76 2.36 10.66
CA VAL A 144 -20.32 2.53 10.81
C VAL A 144 -19.62 1.32 11.37
N VAL A 145 -18.33 1.21 11.05
CA VAL A 145 -17.37 0.40 11.79
C VAL A 145 -16.38 1.32 12.49
N ARG A 146 -16.35 1.26 13.82
CA ARG A 146 -15.37 1.92 14.69
C ARG A 146 -14.54 0.87 15.39
N MET A 147 -13.21 0.95 15.25
CA MET A 147 -12.28 0.03 15.90
C MET A 147 -11.03 0.76 16.36
N ARG A 148 -10.37 0.21 17.39
CA ARG A 148 -9.04 0.65 17.82
C ARG A 148 -8.00 0.18 16.80
N LEU A 149 -7.07 1.08 16.49
CA LEU A 149 -5.91 0.84 15.65
C LEU A 149 -4.81 1.81 16.15
N PRO A 150 -3.93 1.35 17.07
CA PRO A 150 -2.90 2.21 17.66
C PRO A 150 -2.04 2.89 16.59
N GLY A 151 -1.80 4.20 16.75
CA GLY A 151 -1.01 4.98 15.80
C GLY A 151 -1.68 5.17 14.43
N ALA A 152 -3.00 4.92 14.30
CA ALA A 152 -3.75 5.03 13.06
C ALA A 152 -3.47 6.34 12.31
N GLY A 153 -3.37 7.45 13.03
CA GLY A 153 -3.17 8.74 12.39
C GLY A 153 -3.04 9.92 13.33
N GLU A 154 -3.29 11.08 12.74
CA GLU A 154 -3.27 12.37 13.42
C GLU A 154 -4.41 13.26 12.89
N GLY A 155 -4.81 14.22 13.71
CA GLY A 155 -5.95 15.10 13.46
C GLY A 155 -5.70 16.54 13.89
N TYR A 156 -6.18 17.51 13.10
CA TYR A 156 -6.34 18.89 13.56
C TYR A 156 -7.76 19.12 14.06
N MET A 157 -7.87 19.60 15.30
CA MET A 157 -9.12 19.99 15.92
C MET A 157 -9.27 21.52 15.91
N PRO A 158 -10.44 22.06 15.51
CA PRO A 158 -10.72 23.48 15.59
C PRO A 158 -10.49 24.03 17.00
N ASN A 159 -9.89 25.22 17.09
CA ASN A 159 -9.59 25.87 18.36
C ASN A 159 -10.42 27.15 18.51
N SER A 160 -11.46 27.10 19.35
CA SER A 160 -12.36 28.24 19.56
C SER A 160 -11.68 29.46 20.16
N LYS A 161 -10.57 29.28 20.89
CA LYS A 161 -9.79 30.37 21.51
C LYS A 161 -8.79 31.01 20.54
N SER A 162 -8.40 30.29 19.49
CA SER A 162 -7.42 30.77 18.50
C SER A 162 -7.69 30.09 17.16
N LYS A 163 -8.58 30.68 16.36
CA LYS A 163 -9.10 30.07 15.12
C LYS A 163 -8.00 29.65 14.14
N GLU A 164 -6.96 30.45 13.99
CA GLU A 164 -5.82 30.18 13.09
C GLU A 164 -4.84 29.11 13.61
N ASN A 165 -4.98 28.70 14.88
CA ASN A 165 -4.09 27.75 15.54
C ASN A 165 -4.89 26.52 16.03
N PRO A 166 -5.31 25.62 15.11
CA PRO A 166 -5.95 24.37 15.48
C PRO A 166 -4.98 23.47 16.25
N LYS A 167 -5.53 22.55 17.04
CA LYS A 167 -4.74 21.63 17.87
C LYS A 167 -4.46 20.35 17.11
N LEU A 168 -3.19 19.99 16.94
CA LEU A 168 -2.79 18.68 16.44
C LEU A 168 -2.95 17.63 17.55
N ILE A 169 -3.55 16.49 17.23
CA ILE A 169 -3.78 15.36 18.14
C ILE A 169 -3.40 14.04 17.45
N GLY A 170 -2.91 13.07 18.22
CA GLY A 170 -2.77 11.68 17.78
C GLY A 170 -4.11 10.92 17.83
N LEU A 171 -4.28 9.93 16.97
CA LEU A 171 -5.50 9.17 16.77
C LEU A 171 -5.18 7.66 16.77
N ASP A 172 -5.87 6.89 17.62
CA ASP A 172 -5.60 5.47 17.89
C ASP A 172 -6.78 4.56 17.49
N GLY A 173 -7.63 5.02 16.59
CA GLY A 173 -8.75 4.28 16.04
C GLY A 173 -9.09 4.73 14.63
N PHE A 174 -10.05 4.05 14.01
CA PHE A 174 -10.62 4.45 12.74
C PHE A 174 -12.14 4.33 12.76
N GLU A 175 -12.78 5.09 11.87
CA GLU A 175 -14.19 4.94 11.52
C GLU A 175 -14.32 4.77 9.99
N MET A 176 -15.02 3.74 9.57
CA MET A 176 -15.53 3.59 8.21
C MET A 176 -17.04 3.82 8.23
N LYS A 177 -17.53 4.68 7.35
CA LYS A 177 -18.96 4.91 7.17
C LYS A 177 -19.47 4.23 5.90
N PHE A 178 -20.70 3.74 5.97
CA PHE A 178 -21.40 3.05 4.91
C PHE A 178 -22.70 3.77 4.59
N ASP A 179 -23.07 3.81 3.32
CA ASP A 179 -24.38 4.28 2.89
C ASP A 179 -25.47 3.23 3.14
N ASP A 180 -26.71 3.55 2.77
CA ASP A 180 -27.88 2.69 2.98
C ASP A 180 -27.79 1.35 2.22
N ASP A 181 -27.03 1.30 1.12
CA ASP A 181 -26.75 0.07 0.37
C ASP A 181 -25.59 -0.75 0.99
N GLY A 182 -24.97 -0.20 2.05
CA GLY A 182 -23.83 -0.78 2.74
C GLY A 182 -22.51 -0.64 1.98
N VAL A 183 -22.44 0.28 1.03
CA VAL A 183 -21.20 0.63 0.31
C VAL A 183 -20.42 1.64 1.16
N PRO A 184 -19.12 1.40 1.42
CA PRO A 184 -18.33 2.35 2.18
C PRO A 184 -18.09 3.61 1.34
N PHE A 185 -18.25 4.80 1.95
CA PHE A 185 -18.03 6.08 1.25
C PHE A 185 -16.89 6.92 1.85
N THR A 186 -16.49 6.63 3.10
CA THR A 186 -15.30 7.26 3.71
C THR A 186 -14.69 6.38 4.80
N LEU A 187 -13.39 6.52 5.00
CA LEU A 187 -12.59 5.88 6.04
C LEU A 187 -11.59 6.90 6.58
N TYR A 188 -11.54 7.07 7.90
CA TYR A 188 -10.67 8.06 8.51
C TYR A 188 -10.26 7.71 9.95
N PRO A 189 -9.11 8.18 10.43
CA PRO A 189 -8.71 7.97 11.82
C PRO A 189 -9.56 8.78 12.78
N ILE A 190 -9.78 8.21 13.96
CA ILE A 190 -10.53 8.79 15.09
C ILE A 190 -9.75 8.60 16.40
N LYS A 191 -10.14 9.36 17.43
CA LYS A 191 -9.51 9.33 18.75
C LYS A 191 -9.85 8.04 19.51
#